data_AF-A0A831TXW2-F1
#
_entry.id   AF-A0A831TXW2-F1
#
_cell.length_a   1.000
_cell.length_b   1.000
_cell.length_c   1.000
_cell.angle_alpha   90.00
_cell.angle_beta   90.00
_cell.angle_gamma   90.00
#
_symmetry.space_group_name_H-M   'P 1'
#
loop_
_entity.id
_entity.type
_entity.pdbx_description
1 polymer ?
#
loop_
_entity_poly.entity_id
_entity_poly.type
_entity_poly.pdbx_seq_one_letter_code
_entity_poly.pdbx_strand_id
1 'polypeptide(L)'
;MIIITIPTPDLSITKEEAPVLSNIYGFTEFHLIPRDQAGIFMFYNDQNELLFVGKARKLRPRIKKHFEDTVSVIKDNRDEVTRIDVCVVENPVHREIYETYIINELKAKYNIDKVLYK
;
A
#
# COMPACT_ATOMS: atom_id res chain seq x y z
N MET A 1 -27.68 0.36 6.54
CA MET A 1 -26.50 -0.11 5.77
C MET A 1 -25.55 1.06 5.67
N ILE A 2 -24.28 0.90 6.07
CA ILE A 2 -23.26 1.94 5.87
C ILE A 2 -22.71 1.75 4.46
N ILE A 3 -22.59 2.82 3.68
CA ILE A 3 -21.99 2.81 2.34
C ILE A 3 -20.63 3.51 2.45
N ILE A 4 -19.57 2.77 2.15
CA ILE A 4 -18.20 3.29 2.04
C ILE A 4 -17.74 2.97 0.62
N THR A 5 -17.07 3.91 -0.03
CA THR A 5 -16.51 3.72 -1.37
C THR A 5 -15.00 3.82 -1.27
N ILE A 6 -14.30 2.83 -1.85
CA ILE A 6 -12.84 2.85 -1.89
C ILE A 6 -12.40 4.05 -2.75
N PRO A 7 -11.51 4.92 -2.24
CA PRO A 7 -11.04 6.07 -3.01
C PRO A 7 -10.27 5.61 -4.25
N THR A 8 -10.37 6.38 -5.33
CA THR A 8 -9.51 6.20 -6.50
C THR A 8 -8.06 6.53 -6.13
N PRO A 9 -7.07 5.72 -6.55
CA PRO A 9 -5.66 6.06 -6.35
C PRO A 9 -5.29 7.40 -6.97
N ASP A 10 -4.59 8.24 -6.21
CA ASP A 10 -3.96 9.47 -6.71
C ASP A 10 -2.68 9.16 -7.48
N LEU A 11 -2.03 8.05 -7.13
CA LEU A 11 -0.83 7.55 -7.77
C LEU A 11 -0.83 6.02 -7.75
N SER A 12 -0.51 5.44 -8.89
CA SER A 12 -0.23 4.02 -9.05
C SER A 12 1.13 3.89 -9.71
N ILE A 13 2.05 3.15 -9.08
CA ILE A 13 3.37 2.84 -9.66
C ILE A 13 3.54 1.33 -9.77
N THR A 14 4.23 0.90 -10.82
CA THR A 14 4.46 -0.52 -11.11
C THR A 14 5.95 -0.86 -11.00
N LYS A 15 6.23 -2.10 -10.61
CA LYS A 15 7.57 -2.65 -10.54
C LYS A 15 8.06 -2.97 -11.94
N GLU A 16 9.30 -2.59 -12.24
CA GLU A 16 10.00 -2.98 -13.46
C GLU A 16 10.78 -4.28 -13.22
N GLU A 17 10.79 -5.20 -14.19
CA GLU A 17 11.52 -6.47 -14.08
C GLU A 17 13.05 -6.28 -14.10
N ALA A 18 13.54 -5.35 -14.92
CA ALA A 18 14.96 -5.06 -15.11
C ALA A 18 15.23 -3.55 -15.16
N PRO A 19 15.06 -2.83 -14.03
CA PRO A 19 15.20 -1.39 -13.99
C PRO A 19 16.65 -0.96 -14.27
N VAL A 20 16.83 -0.12 -15.28
CA VAL A 20 18.15 0.47 -15.61
C VAL A 20 18.45 1.67 -14.71
N LEU A 21 17.40 2.34 -14.22
CA LEU A 21 17.49 3.52 -13.37
C LEU A 21 17.54 3.15 -11.87
N SER A 22 17.96 4.13 -11.06
CA SER A 22 17.87 4.01 -9.60
C SER A 22 16.43 3.72 -9.18
N ASN A 23 16.26 2.70 -8.34
CA ASN A 23 14.96 2.20 -7.94
C ASN A 23 14.98 1.77 -6.48
N ILE A 24 13.79 1.65 -5.89
CA ILE A 24 13.58 0.98 -4.61
C ILE A 24 12.84 -0.32 -4.93
N TYR A 25 13.51 -1.45 -4.78
CA TYR A 25 12.92 -2.78 -4.98
C TYR A 25 12.22 -2.97 -6.36
N GLY A 26 12.80 -2.41 -7.43
CA GLY A 26 12.22 -2.45 -8.77
C GLY A 26 11.26 -1.30 -9.10
N PHE A 27 10.91 -0.43 -8.14
CA PHE A 27 10.09 0.77 -8.38
C PHE A 27 10.98 1.99 -8.69
N THR A 28 11.10 2.35 -9.97
CA THR A 28 11.83 3.54 -10.47
C THR A 28 11.09 4.84 -10.14
N GLU A 29 9.76 4.80 -10.21
CA GLU A 29 8.86 5.92 -9.95
C GLU A 29 8.56 6.16 -8.46
N PHE A 30 9.26 5.46 -7.56
CA PHE A 30 9.03 5.59 -6.11
C PHE A 30 9.15 7.03 -5.59
N HIS A 31 9.93 7.87 -6.27
CA HIS A 31 10.12 9.27 -5.94
C HIS A 31 8.85 10.12 -6.13
N LEU A 32 7.91 9.69 -6.99
CA LEU A 32 6.62 10.34 -7.23
C LEU A 32 5.67 10.24 -6.04
N ILE A 33 5.85 9.25 -5.16
CA ILE A 33 5.06 9.12 -3.93
C ILE A 33 5.28 10.37 -3.06
N PRO A 34 4.21 11.06 -2.62
CA PRO A 34 4.32 12.22 -1.75
C PRO A 34 5.12 11.92 -0.48
N ARG A 35 6.14 12.75 -0.21
CA ARG A 35 7.01 12.56 0.95
C ARG A 35 6.31 12.80 2.27
N ASP A 36 5.56 13.90 2.35
CA ASP A 36 5.08 14.49 3.60
C ASP A 36 3.56 14.63 3.63
N GLN A 37 2.84 13.79 2.90
CA GLN A 37 1.39 13.71 2.94
C GLN A 37 0.91 12.46 3.67
N ALA A 38 -0.27 12.59 4.26
CA ALA A 38 -0.99 11.51 4.92
C ALA A 38 -1.85 10.75 3.92
N GLY A 39 -2.00 9.44 4.11
CA GLY A 39 -2.87 8.66 3.26
C GLY A 39 -2.90 7.18 3.60
N ILE A 40 -3.44 6.43 2.65
CA ILE A 40 -3.42 4.96 2.61
C ILE A 40 -2.61 4.51 1.40
N PHE A 41 -2.08 3.30 1.47
CA PHE A 41 -1.38 2.64 0.38
C PHE A 41 -1.76 1.17 0.32
N MET A 42 -1.76 0.62 -0.88
CA MET A 42 -2.14 -0.76 -1.18
C MET A 42 -1.04 -1.40 -2.03
N PHE A 43 -0.67 -2.62 -1.68
CA PHE A 43 0.28 -3.44 -2.43
C PHE A 43 -0.48 -4.55 -3.15
N TYR A 44 -0.22 -4.70 -4.44
CA TYR A 44 -0.84 -5.71 -5.30
C TYR A 44 0.21 -6.58 -5.98
N ASN A 45 -0.17 -7.81 -6.32
CA ASN A 45 0.59 -8.68 -7.22
C ASN A 45 0.16 -8.51 -8.69
N ASP A 46 0.82 -9.25 -9.57
CA ASP A 46 0.57 -9.28 -11.02
C ASP A 46 -0.82 -9.82 -11.38
N GLN A 47 -1.48 -10.55 -10.48
CA GLN A 47 -2.88 -10.97 -10.64
C GLN A 47 -3.91 -9.95 -10.12
N ASN A 48 -3.49 -8.72 -9.76
CA ASN A 48 -4.33 -7.69 -9.14
C ASN A 48 -4.93 -8.08 -7.78
N GLU A 49 -4.36 -9.06 -7.09
CA GLU A 49 -4.79 -9.42 -5.73
C GLU A 49 -4.18 -8.46 -4.72
N LEU A 50 -5.00 -8.03 -3.76
CA LEU A 50 -4.55 -7.16 -2.69
C LEU A 50 -3.71 -7.94 -1.68
N LEU A 51 -2.42 -7.66 -1.64
CA LEU A 51 -1.48 -8.28 -0.72
C LEU A 51 -1.51 -7.62 0.65
N PHE A 52 -1.50 -6.29 0.69
CA PHE A 52 -1.42 -5.54 1.93
C PHE A 52 -1.99 -4.13 1.80
N VAL A 53 -2.62 -3.65 2.86
CA VAL A 53 -3.07 -2.25 3.03
C VAL A 53 -2.41 -1.67 4.27
N GLY A 54 -1.94 -0.43 4.17
CA GLY A 54 -1.53 0.32 5.34
C GLY A 54 -1.87 1.80 5.23
N LYS A 55 -1.86 2.48 6.37
CA LYS A 55 -1.96 3.95 6.45
C LYS A 55 -0.65 4.60 6.90
N ALA A 56 -0.48 5.88 6.56
CA ALA A 56 0.68 6.65 6.94
C ALA A 56 0.33 8.12 7.21
N ARG A 57 1.07 8.78 8.12
CA ARG A 57 1.15 10.25 8.19
C ARG A 57 2.12 10.85 7.18
N LYS A 58 3.08 10.05 6.71
CA LYS A 58 4.05 10.36 5.67
C LYS A 58 4.19 9.15 4.77
N LEU A 59 3.57 9.20 3.60
CA LEU A 59 3.43 8.05 2.69
C LEU A 59 4.79 7.49 2.25
N ARG A 60 5.64 8.29 1.59
CA ARG A 60 6.89 7.78 1.03
C ARG A 60 7.83 7.12 2.07
N PRO A 61 8.13 7.73 3.23
CA PRO A 61 8.97 7.07 4.24
C PRO A 61 8.34 5.79 4.79
N ARG A 62 7.02 5.75 4.96
CA ARG A 62 6.32 4.57 5.49
C ARG A 62 6.36 3.41 4.49
N ILE A 63 6.04 3.67 3.23
CA ILE A 63 6.08 2.67 2.16
C ILE A 63 7.52 2.17 1.98
N LYS A 64 8.50 3.08 1.97
CA LYS A 64 9.92 2.73 1.81
C LYS A 64 10.38 1.73 2.88
N LYS A 65 9.95 1.97 4.12
CA LYS A 65 10.24 1.07 5.25
C LYS A 65 9.72 -0.36 5.03
N HIS A 66 8.60 -0.56 4.33
CA HIS A 66 8.12 -1.91 4.03
C HIS A 66 9.08 -2.70 3.13
N PHE A 67 9.86 -2.03 2.28
CA PHE A 67 10.83 -2.64 1.37
C PHE A 67 12.25 -2.73 1.93
N GLU A 68 12.56 -2.00 3.01
CA GLU A 68 13.91 -1.99 3.62
C GLU A 68 13.97 -2.70 4.99
N ASP A 69 12.89 -2.71 5.78
CA ASP A 69 12.92 -3.14 7.19
C ASP A 69 12.68 -4.64 7.41
N THR A 70 13.35 -5.26 8.37
CA THR A 70 13.25 -6.70 8.67
C THR A 70 12.00 -7.08 9.47
N VAL A 71 11.22 -6.11 9.93
CA VAL A 71 9.97 -6.35 10.69
C VAL A 71 8.69 -6.06 9.90
N SER A 72 8.80 -5.75 8.60
CA SER A 72 7.62 -5.56 7.75
C SER A 72 6.81 -6.86 7.64
N VAL A 73 5.48 -6.76 7.70
CA VAL A 73 4.58 -7.92 7.54
C VAL A 73 4.74 -8.59 6.17
N ILE A 74 5.09 -7.79 5.14
CA ILE A 74 5.32 -8.30 3.79
C ILE A 74 6.79 -8.65 3.51
N LYS A 75 7.68 -8.66 4.52
CA LYS A 75 9.13 -8.79 4.30
C LYS A 75 9.53 -10.02 3.49
N ASP A 76 8.85 -11.15 3.71
CA ASP A 76 9.13 -12.44 3.09
C ASP A 76 8.39 -12.59 1.74
N ASN A 77 7.53 -11.61 1.39
CA ASN A 77 6.65 -11.62 0.22
C ASN A 77 6.80 -10.35 -0.63
N ARG A 78 7.91 -9.61 -0.50
CA ARG A 78 8.14 -8.36 -1.24
C ARG A 78 8.21 -8.58 -2.74
N ASP A 79 8.67 -9.74 -3.15
CA ASP A 79 8.80 -10.09 -4.57
C ASP A 79 7.46 -10.23 -5.27
N GLU A 80 6.41 -10.60 -4.54
CA GLU A 80 5.03 -10.63 -5.06
C GLU A 80 4.49 -9.22 -5.34
N VAL A 81 5.04 -8.16 -4.74
CA VAL A 81 4.51 -6.80 -4.94
C VAL A 81 4.95 -6.27 -6.31
N THR A 82 3.98 -6.07 -7.20
CA THR A 82 4.20 -5.55 -8.56
C THR A 82 3.54 -4.19 -8.78
N ARG A 83 2.54 -3.82 -7.97
CA ARG A 83 1.93 -2.48 -8.00
C ARG A 83 1.75 -1.90 -6.61
N ILE A 84 1.99 -0.59 -6.49
CA ILE A 84 1.70 0.20 -5.30
C ILE A 84 0.69 1.28 -5.69
N ASP A 85 -0.48 1.24 -5.07
CA ASP A 85 -1.50 2.28 -5.19
C ASP A 85 -1.49 3.15 -3.93
N VAL A 86 -1.63 4.46 -4.11
CA VAL A 86 -1.59 5.46 -3.04
C VAL A 86 -2.79 6.38 -3.14
N CYS A 87 -3.47 6.61 -2.01
CA CYS A 87 -4.50 7.62 -1.88
C CYS A 87 -4.14 8.60 -0.77
N VAL A 88 -4.13 9.89 -1.07
CA VAL A 88 -3.93 10.98 -0.13
C VAL A 88 -5.21 11.18 0.67
N VAL A 89 -5.12 10.98 1.97
CA VAL A 89 -6.24 11.08 2.90
C VAL A 89 -5.74 11.76 4.17
N GLU A 90 -5.97 13.06 4.28
CA GLU A 90 -5.48 13.87 5.40
C GLU A 90 -6.16 13.50 6.72
N ASN A 91 -7.48 13.36 6.70
CA ASN A 91 -8.26 13.09 7.90
C ASN A 91 -7.85 11.72 8.52
N PRO A 92 -7.39 11.69 9.79
CA PRO A 92 -6.94 10.46 10.43
C PRO A 92 -8.07 9.45 10.67
N VAL A 93 -9.30 9.92 10.91
CA VAL A 93 -10.47 9.05 11.08
C VAL A 93 -10.80 8.38 9.76
N HIS A 94 -10.75 9.10 8.65
CA HIS A 94 -11.02 8.51 7.34
C HIS A 94 -9.97 7.46 6.97
N ARG A 95 -8.68 7.71 7.25
CA ARG A 95 -7.63 6.69 7.05
C ARG A 95 -7.87 5.43 7.86
N GLU A 96 -8.33 5.57 9.11
CA GLU A 96 -8.65 4.43 9.97
C GLU A 96 -9.78 3.58 9.39
N ILE A 97 -10.84 4.26 8.94
CA ILE A 97 -12.01 3.62 8.33
C ILE A 97 -11.62 2.94 7.03
N TYR A 98 -10.90 3.63 6.14
CA TYR A 98 -10.50 3.06 4.84
C TYR A 98 -9.56 1.88 4.99
N GLU A 99 -8.55 1.95 5.86
CA GLU A 99 -7.65 0.82 6.11
C GLU A 99 -8.45 -0.41 6.56
N THR A 100 -9.32 -0.25 7.55
CA THR A 100 -10.16 -1.35 8.06
C THR A 100 -11.12 -1.87 7.00
N TYR A 101 -11.79 -0.99 6.28
CA TYR A 101 -12.76 -1.35 5.25
C TYR A 101 -12.09 -2.12 4.10
N ILE A 102 -11.00 -1.59 3.53
CA ILE A 102 -10.31 -2.18 2.38
C ILE A 102 -9.72 -3.55 2.75
N ILE A 103 -9.13 -3.70 3.95
CA ILE A 103 -8.63 -4.99 4.43
C ILE A 103 -9.72 -6.06 4.36
N ASN A 104 -10.94 -5.73 4.78
CA ASN A 104 -12.01 -6.70 4.93
C ASN A 104 -12.80 -6.95 3.65
N GLU A 105 -13.10 -5.91 2.88
CA GLU A 105 -13.86 -6.03 1.64
C GLU A 105 -13.05 -6.69 0.53
N LEU A 106 -11.77 -6.31 0.40
CA LEU A 106 -10.87 -6.86 -0.62
C LEU A 106 -10.01 -8.02 -0.10
N LYS A 107 -10.20 -8.42 1.17
CA LYS A 107 -9.54 -9.57 1.82
C LYS A 107 -8.02 -9.55 1.67
N ALA A 108 -7.39 -8.47 2.15
CA ALA A 108 -5.94 -8.27 2.04
C ALA A 108 -5.14 -9.47 2.61
N LYS A 109 -4.37 -10.14 1.74
CA LYS A 109 -3.76 -11.46 2.00
C LYS A 109 -2.87 -11.50 3.24
N TYR A 110 -2.04 -10.47 3.42
CA TYR A 110 -1.01 -10.43 4.46
C TYR A 110 -1.35 -9.51 5.64
N ASN A 111 -2.46 -8.78 5.62
CA ASN A 111 -2.88 -8.07 6.83
C ASN A 111 -3.21 -9.08 7.94
N ILE A 112 -2.67 -8.84 9.13
CA ILE A 112 -2.93 -9.65 10.34
C ILE A 112 -3.85 -8.92 11.31
N ASP A 113 -3.67 -7.60 11.43
CA ASP A 113 -4.50 -6.75 12.28
C ASP A 113 -5.77 -6.33 11.52
N LYS A 114 -6.86 -6.11 12.28
CA LYS A 114 -8.15 -5.60 11.77
C LYS A 114 -8.84 -6.50 10.74
N VAL A 115 -8.47 -7.77 10.70
CA VAL A 115 -9.10 -8.80 9.86
C VAL A 115 -10.32 -9.38 10.57
N LEU A 116 -11.48 -9.32 9.91
CA LEU A 116 -12.81 -9.69 10.45
C LEU A 116 -13.52 -10.76 9.61
N TYR A 117 -12.90 -11.25 8.54
CA TYR A 117 -13.46 -12.26 7.63
C TYR A 117 -12.86 -13.66 7.82
N LYS A 118 -12.00 -13.84 8.81
CA LYS A 118 -11.37 -15.12 9.15
C LYS A 118 -12.18 -15.85 10.21
#